data_AF-A0A819UKC9-F1
#
_entry.id   AF-A0A819UKC9-F1
#
_cell.length_a   1.000
_cell.length_b   1.000
_cell.length_c   1.000
_cell.angle_alpha   90.00
_cell.angle_beta   90.00
_cell.angle_gamma   90.00
#
_symmetry.space_group_name_H-M   'P 1'
#
loop_
_entity.id
_entity.type
_entity.pdbx_description
1 polymer ?
#
loop_
_entity_poly.entity_id
_entity_poly.type
_entity_poly.pdbx_seq_one_letter_code
_entity_poly.pdbx_strand_id
1 'polypeptide(L)'
;MESRNASFLWFQLFIEVLLRMHHKVSDRQEMISVCKRQYANDTEALQMIDEFEKNYSLDKVIWWYTRDTCFYRIINKALRMQDFDMLFIFRTFVTDIAKQIQEGYEYFIRTNVSRSKILVYRGQMISMAELHLMQKNINGFLSMNSFLSTSRDRSIALTFTQSSSFRGRNQMRSILFEIEIDPKLRTKAFADIRKKSDYHGEYEILIMLGALFCIKNVSEDTKNQMWIVRATLANDDDYDLNELFAHMKSKIGHDTDLDSLGRLLIRMEENEQARKCYKRMLKEAQSTLGNAELGLGWASLRCNDCQEGLEHFQAALEIRQRLLGENHPDVAEVFSFLGETYRKMRDYDEALVYLTRAKNIEEKTLPPNSLNLAATYDTIGKIHTILNQYDVALTYYEKVLKIRQAALPADHPQLAAINGNLGWLFECKGDYAKALNYHEKSFEIARKTLSATHSLVTNAQDNIRKLKAKIKH
;
A
#
# COMPACT_ATOMS: atom_id res chain seq x y z
N MET A 1 -5.68 12.28 -37.43
CA MET A 1 -6.25 12.47 -36.08
C MET A 1 -5.22 12.11 -34.98
N GLU A 2 -3.92 12.30 -35.22
CA GLU A 2 -2.85 11.84 -34.29
C GLU A 2 -2.09 12.99 -33.60
N SER A 3 -2.35 14.26 -33.91
CA SER A 3 -1.58 15.38 -33.36
C SER A 3 -2.29 16.03 -32.17
N ARG A 4 -1.76 15.87 -30.96
CA ARG A 4 -2.15 16.50 -29.67
C ARG A 4 -3.53 16.21 -29.07
N ASN A 5 -4.59 16.00 -29.86
CA ASN A 5 -5.92 15.66 -29.31
C ASN A 5 -5.98 14.27 -28.66
N ALA A 6 -5.05 13.36 -28.94
CA ALA A 6 -5.01 12.05 -28.28
C ALA A 6 -4.28 12.05 -26.92
N SER A 7 -3.42 13.05 -26.65
CA SER A 7 -2.57 13.06 -25.46
C SER A 7 -3.38 13.14 -24.16
N PHE A 8 -4.42 13.99 -24.12
CA PHE A 8 -5.30 14.07 -22.94
C PHE A 8 -6.11 12.79 -22.74
N LEU A 9 -6.51 12.10 -23.81
CA LEU A 9 -7.25 10.84 -23.76
C LEU A 9 -6.37 9.71 -23.18
N TRP A 10 -5.09 9.64 -23.58
CA TRP A 10 -4.14 8.69 -22.99
C TRP A 10 -3.91 8.96 -21.51
N PHE A 11 -3.75 10.22 -21.11
CA PHE A 11 -3.61 10.57 -19.70
C PHE A 11 -4.88 10.25 -18.89
N GLN A 12 -6.06 10.44 -19.47
CA GLN A 12 -7.32 10.06 -18.83
C GLN A 12 -7.40 8.54 -18.60
N LEU A 13 -6.98 7.73 -19.56
CA LEU A 13 -6.87 6.28 -19.38
C LEU A 13 -5.82 5.91 -18.32
N PHE A 14 -4.70 6.64 -18.26
CA PHE A 14 -3.72 6.47 -17.18
C PHE A 14 -4.36 6.66 -15.81
N ILE A 15 -5.16 7.72 -15.63
CA ILE A 15 -5.84 7.93 -14.34
C ILE A 15 -6.91 6.87 -14.08
N GLU A 16 -7.66 6.42 -15.09
CA GLU A 16 -8.64 5.33 -14.92
C GLU A 16 -7.96 4.05 -14.42
N VAL A 17 -6.80 3.69 -15.00
CA VAL A 17 -5.99 2.55 -14.52
C VAL A 17 -5.48 2.80 -13.11
N LEU A 18 -5.04 4.02 -12.78
CA LEU A 18 -4.55 4.39 -11.46
C LEU A 18 -5.64 4.23 -10.36
N LEU A 19 -6.87 4.65 -10.67
CA LEU A 19 -8.00 4.63 -9.74
C LEU A 19 -8.56 3.23 -9.46
N ARG A 20 -8.38 2.27 -10.37
CA ARG A 20 -8.83 0.87 -10.19
C ARG A 20 -7.80 -0.02 -9.50
N MET A 21 -6.56 0.45 -9.31
CA MET A 21 -5.49 -0.34 -8.72
C MET A 21 -5.83 -0.80 -7.30
N HIS A 22 -5.55 -2.06 -6.99
CA HIS A 22 -5.64 -2.55 -5.62
C HIS A 22 -4.53 -1.92 -4.75
N HIS A 23 -4.89 -1.33 -3.61
CA HIS A 23 -3.95 -0.66 -2.72
C HIS A 23 -3.52 -1.57 -1.56
N LYS A 24 -2.22 -1.59 -1.25
CA LYS A 24 -1.65 -2.28 -0.08
C LYS A 24 -1.47 -1.28 1.06
N VAL A 25 -1.46 -1.76 2.30
CA VAL A 25 -1.20 -0.91 3.49
C VAL A 25 0.16 -0.20 3.38
N SER A 26 1.15 -0.87 2.79
CA SER A 26 2.48 -0.32 2.51
C SER A 26 2.48 0.92 1.63
N ASP A 27 1.45 1.12 0.79
CA ASP A 27 1.41 2.19 -0.20
C ASP A 27 1.26 3.56 0.47
N ARG A 28 0.52 3.62 1.58
CA ARG A 28 0.36 4.84 2.36
C ARG A 28 1.66 5.22 3.08
N GLN A 29 2.38 4.21 3.57
CA GLN A 29 3.68 4.39 4.22
C GLN A 29 4.74 4.87 3.22
N GLU A 30 4.73 4.33 1.99
CA GLU A 30 5.54 4.84 0.87
C GLU A 30 5.24 6.33 0.64
N MET A 31 3.97 6.72 0.52
CA MET A 31 3.55 8.12 0.36
C MET A 31 4.04 9.02 1.49
N ILE A 32 3.80 8.65 2.75
CA ILE A 32 4.22 9.43 3.94
C ILE A 32 5.75 9.60 3.94
N SER A 33 6.51 8.54 3.66
CA SER A 33 7.98 8.59 3.64
C SER A 33 8.53 9.54 2.56
N VAL A 34 7.85 9.64 1.41
CA VAL A 34 8.23 10.56 0.33
C VAL A 34 7.89 12.00 0.75
N CYS A 35 6.73 12.23 1.34
CA CYS A 35 6.34 13.54 1.87
C CYS A 35 7.33 14.06 2.92
N LYS A 36 7.69 13.22 3.92
CA LYS A 36 8.65 13.60 4.98
C LYS A 36 10.02 13.97 4.40
N ARG A 37 10.48 13.25 3.37
CA ARG A 37 11.75 13.58 2.68
C ARG A 37 11.66 14.88 1.89
N GLN A 38 10.56 15.12 1.18
CA GLN A 38 10.38 16.32 0.36
C GLN A 38 10.25 17.58 1.22
N TYR A 39 9.67 17.46 2.41
CA TYR A 39 9.45 18.56 3.36
C TYR A 39 10.39 18.49 4.58
N ALA A 40 11.56 17.85 4.46
CA ALA A 40 12.48 17.66 5.58
C ALA A 40 12.92 18.97 6.27
N ASN A 41 12.86 20.10 5.56
CA ASN A 41 13.23 21.43 6.06
C ASN A 41 12.02 22.31 6.44
N ASP A 42 10.80 21.79 6.37
CA ASP A 42 9.55 22.52 6.63
C ASP A 42 8.85 21.92 7.86
N THR A 43 9.11 22.52 9.03
CA THR A 43 8.62 22.02 10.32
C THR A 43 7.10 21.96 10.39
N GLU A 44 6.41 22.94 9.80
CA GLU A 44 4.94 22.97 9.77
C GLU A 44 4.42 21.81 8.91
N ALA A 45 4.97 21.62 7.71
CA ALA A 45 4.61 20.50 6.86
C ALA A 45 4.88 19.13 7.51
N LEU A 46 5.98 18.98 8.23
CA LEU A 46 6.30 17.73 8.95
C LEU A 46 5.29 17.43 10.06
N GLN A 47 4.92 18.41 10.88
CA GLN A 47 3.91 18.25 11.92
C GLN A 47 2.57 17.80 11.33
N MET A 48 2.19 18.36 10.19
CA MET A 48 0.96 18.00 9.49
C MET A 48 1.00 16.60 8.89
N ILE A 49 2.15 16.20 8.32
CA ILE A 49 2.33 14.83 7.82
C ILE A 49 2.26 13.82 8.97
N ASP A 50 2.82 14.14 10.15
CA ASP A 50 2.71 13.32 11.35
C ASP A 50 1.27 13.24 11.88
N GLU A 51 0.52 14.34 11.81
CA GLU A 51 -0.90 14.36 12.17
C GLU A 51 -1.73 13.52 11.19
N PHE A 52 -1.48 13.66 9.89
CA PHE A 52 -2.08 12.85 8.85
C PHE A 52 -1.82 11.36 9.09
N GLU A 53 -0.57 10.97 9.38
CA GLU A 53 -0.21 9.57 9.64
C GLU A 53 -1.01 8.96 10.79
N LYS A 54 -1.29 9.73 11.84
CA LYS A 54 -2.02 9.26 13.04
C LYS A 54 -3.54 9.29 12.85
N ASN A 55 -4.06 10.32 12.18
CA ASN A 55 -5.48 10.65 12.19
C ASN A 55 -6.18 10.43 10.83
N TYR A 56 -5.49 9.88 9.83
CA TYR A 56 -6.08 9.63 8.52
C TYR A 56 -7.25 8.64 8.59
N SER A 57 -8.37 9.04 8.02
CA SER A 57 -9.56 8.21 7.86
C SER A 57 -10.22 8.48 6.52
N LEU A 58 -10.92 7.47 5.99
CA LEU A 58 -11.56 7.54 4.66
C LEU A 58 -12.68 8.58 4.58
N ASP A 59 -13.25 9.03 5.69
CA ASP A 59 -14.25 10.09 5.75
C ASP A 59 -13.65 11.50 5.70
N LYS A 60 -12.37 11.67 6.06
CA LYS A 60 -11.68 12.98 6.13
C LYS A 60 -10.71 13.25 4.98
N VAL A 61 -10.76 12.49 3.89
CA VAL A 61 -9.81 12.60 2.78
C VAL A 61 -9.89 13.96 2.08
N ILE A 62 -11.11 14.43 1.76
CA ILE A 62 -11.29 15.77 1.17
C ILE A 62 -10.86 16.86 2.15
N TRP A 63 -11.10 16.66 3.45
CA TRP A 63 -10.61 17.58 4.47
C TRP A 63 -9.08 17.67 4.45
N TRP A 64 -8.37 16.53 4.44
CA TRP A 64 -6.91 16.50 4.29
C TRP A 64 -6.40 17.07 2.96
N TYR A 65 -7.16 16.89 1.89
CA TYR A 65 -6.82 17.44 0.57
C TYR A 65 -6.96 18.96 0.52
N THR A 66 -7.94 19.52 1.23
CA THR A 66 -8.21 20.96 1.27
C THR A 66 -7.47 21.69 2.39
N ARG A 67 -7.13 20.97 3.47
CA ARG A 67 -6.32 21.46 4.58
C ARG A 67 -4.88 21.68 4.17
N ASP A 68 -4.32 22.80 4.64
CA ASP A 68 -2.90 23.14 4.67
C ASP A 68 -2.06 22.59 3.50
N THR A 69 -2.25 23.22 2.34
CA THR A 69 -1.58 23.19 1.03
C THR A 69 -0.53 22.12 0.64
N CYS A 70 0.17 21.37 1.50
CA CYS A 70 1.21 20.39 1.12
C CYS A 70 0.68 19.29 0.20
N PHE A 71 -0.32 18.51 0.62
CA PHE A 71 -0.92 17.44 -0.19
C PHE A 71 -1.59 18.01 -1.43
N TYR A 72 -2.38 19.08 -1.28
CA TYR A 72 -2.96 19.83 -2.39
C TYR A 72 -1.90 20.23 -3.43
N ARG A 73 -0.80 20.85 -3.01
CA ARG A 73 0.29 21.33 -3.88
C ARG A 73 0.97 20.16 -4.58
N ILE A 74 1.31 19.09 -3.88
CA ILE A 74 1.94 17.91 -4.49
C ILE A 74 1.04 17.31 -5.56
N ILE A 75 -0.21 17.00 -5.22
CA ILE A 75 -1.12 16.30 -6.12
C ILE A 75 -1.45 17.17 -7.31
N ASN A 76 -1.81 18.44 -7.10
CA ASN A 76 -2.11 19.34 -8.21
C ASN A 76 -0.88 19.65 -9.06
N LYS A 77 0.33 19.68 -8.49
CA LYS A 77 1.56 19.78 -9.29
C LYS A 77 1.78 18.50 -10.10
N ALA A 78 1.66 17.32 -9.49
CA ALA A 78 1.87 16.04 -10.15
C ALA A 78 0.88 15.83 -11.30
N LEU A 79 -0.40 16.12 -11.06
CA LEU A 79 -1.46 16.07 -12.07
C LEU A 79 -1.19 17.06 -13.23
N ARG A 80 -0.80 18.31 -12.94
CA ARG A 80 -0.50 19.31 -13.99
C ARG A 80 0.74 18.98 -14.81
N MET A 81 1.78 18.49 -14.14
CA MET A 81 3.07 18.19 -14.77
C MET A 81 3.14 16.76 -15.33
N GLN A 82 2.06 15.98 -15.19
CA GLN A 82 2.02 14.55 -15.52
C GLN A 82 3.19 13.78 -14.86
N ASP A 83 3.44 14.08 -13.59
CA ASP A 83 4.48 13.41 -12.79
C ASP A 83 3.98 12.02 -12.40
N PHE A 84 4.18 11.05 -13.29
CA PHE A 84 3.69 9.69 -13.14
C PHE A 84 4.24 9.00 -11.88
N ASP A 85 5.47 9.32 -11.46
CA ASP A 85 6.06 8.75 -10.24
C ASP A 85 5.29 9.24 -9.01
N MET A 86 5.05 10.55 -8.91
CA MET A 86 4.28 11.10 -7.79
C MET A 86 2.81 10.67 -7.83
N LEU A 87 2.19 10.60 -9.02
CA LEU A 87 0.83 10.09 -9.16
C LEU A 87 0.72 8.63 -8.72
N PHE A 88 1.71 7.81 -9.06
CA PHE A 88 1.78 6.44 -8.58
C PHE A 88 1.94 6.39 -7.06
N ILE A 89 2.86 7.17 -6.48
CA ILE A 89 3.07 7.22 -5.02
C ILE A 89 1.79 7.65 -4.29
N PHE A 90 1.07 8.63 -4.83
CA PHE A 90 -0.17 9.18 -4.27
C PHE A 90 -1.44 8.43 -4.67
N ARG A 91 -1.33 7.32 -5.42
CA ARG A 91 -2.48 6.60 -6.00
C ARG A 91 -3.58 6.32 -4.99
N THR A 92 -3.23 5.84 -3.79
CA THR A 92 -4.22 5.52 -2.75
C THR A 92 -5.00 6.76 -2.30
N PHE A 93 -4.30 7.87 -2.06
CA PHE A 93 -4.94 9.11 -1.62
C PHE A 93 -5.77 9.75 -2.75
N VAL A 94 -5.28 9.72 -3.99
CA VAL A 94 -6.03 10.16 -5.18
C VAL A 94 -7.30 9.33 -5.39
N THR A 95 -7.21 8.01 -5.24
CA THR A 95 -8.36 7.10 -5.29
C THR A 95 -9.37 7.39 -4.19
N ASP A 96 -8.91 7.66 -2.96
CA ASP A 96 -9.78 7.97 -1.85
C ASP A 96 -10.49 9.33 -2.02
N ILE A 97 -9.83 10.34 -2.60
CA ILE A 97 -10.47 11.60 -3.01
C ILE A 97 -11.55 11.33 -4.06
N ALA A 98 -11.21 10.57 -5.10
CA ALA A 98 -12.15 10.23 -6.17
C ALA A 98 -13.40 9.51 -5.63
N LYS A 99 -13.23 8.55 -4.72
CA LYS A 99 -14.36 7.88 -4.03
C LYS A 99 -15.25 8.87 -3.28
N GLN A 100 -14.69 9.80 -2.52
CA GLN A 100 -15.49 10.79 -1.82
C GLN A 100 -16.24 11.76 -2.73
N ILE A 101 -15.67 12.13 -3.89
CA ILE A 101 -16.35 12.93 -4.92
C ILE A 101 -17.51 12.10 -5.51
N GLN A 102 -17.27 10.83 -5.82
CA GLN A 102 -18.28 9.92 -6.35
C GLN A 102 -19.46 9.75 -5.38
N GLU A 103 -19.19 9.54 -4.09
CA GLU A 103 -20.22 9.48 -3.04
C GLU A 103 -21.04 10.79 -2.96
N GLY A 104 -20.37 11.94 -3.05
CA GLY A 104 -21.02 13.25 -3.07
C GLY A 104 -21.92 13.44 -4.28
N TYR A 105 -21.47 12.99 -5.45
CA TYR A 105 -22.23 13.02 -6.69
C TYR A 105 -23.48 12.13 -6.63
N GLU A 106 -23.35 10.90 -6.13
CA GLU A 106 -24.47 9.98 -5.95
C GLU A 106 -25.51 10.52 -4.97
N TYR A 107 -25.05 11.11 -3.86
CA TYR A 107 -25.94 11.79 -2.90
C TYR A 107 -26.67 12.96 -3.56
N PHE A 108 -25.98 13.77 -4.34
CA PHE A 108 -26.56 14.90 -5.07
C PHE A 108 -27.64 14.44 -6.06
N ILE A 109 -27.38 13.40 -6.87
CA ILE A 109 -28.37 12.85 -7.83
C ILE A 109 -29.63 12.37 -7.11
N ARG A 110 -29.48 11.72 -5.95
CA ARG A 110 -30.62 11.17 -5.18
C ARG A 110 -31.49 12.25 -4.55
N THR A 111 -30.90 13.38 -4.16
CA THR A 111 -31.58 14.39 -3.31
C THR A 111 -32.05 15.63 -4.07
N ASN A 112 -31.44 15.99 -5.19
CA ASN A 112 -31.74 17.24 -5.88
C ASN A 112 -32.84 17.11 -6.94
N VAL A 113 -34.10 17.33 -6.51
CA VAL A 113 -35.30 17.23 -7.36
C VAL A 113 -35.38 18.34 -8.41
N SER A 114 -34.81 19.52 -8.15
CA SER A 114 -34.97 20.70 -9.02
C SER A 114 -34.23 20.57 -10.37
N ARG A 115 -33.20 19.71 -10.46
CA ARG A 115 -32.30 19.53 -11.64
C ARG A 115 -31.99 20.85 -12.38
N SER A 116 -31.84 21.95 -11.63
CA SER A 116 -31.48 23.25 -12.17
C SER A 116 -29.98 23.26 -12.48
N LYS A 117 -29.61 23.98 -13.54
CA LYS A 117 -28.21 24.14 -13.94
C LYS A 117 -27.42 24.81 -12.83
N ILE A 118 -26.23 24.29 -12.57
CA ILE A 118 -25.31 24.82 -11.57
C ILE A 118 -24.24 25.62 -12.31
N LEU A 119 -24.07 26.87 -11.92
CA LEU A 119 -22.98 27.71 -12.40
C LEU A 119 -21.86 27.73 -11.36
N VAL A 120 -20.65 27.40 -11.80
CA VAL A 120 -19.43 27.46 -10.99
C VAL A 120 -18.35 28.27 -11.69
N TYR A 121 -17.43 28.80 -10.92
CA TYR A 121 -16.40 29.73 -11.35
C TYR A 121 -15.02 29.24 -10.96
N ARG A 122 -14.03 29.49 -11.81
CA ARG A 122 -12.61 29.25 -11.50
C ARG A 122 -11.74 30.34 -12.10
N GLY A 123 -10.97 31.02 -11.25
CA GLY A 123 -9.94 31.93 -11.68
C GLY A 123 -8.61 31.22 -11.91
N GLN A 124 -7.93 31.53 -13.01
CA GLN A 124 -6.61 30.98 -13.31
C GLN A 124 -5.82 31.90 -14.24
N MET A 125 -4.49 31.88 -14.12
CA MET A 125 -3.59 32.44 -15.12
C MET A 125 -3.21 31.37 -16.14
N ILE A 126 -3.33 31.67 -17.44
CA ILE A 126 -2.87 30.79 -18.52
C ILE A 126 -1.98 31.53 -19.52
N SER A 127 -1.27 30.78 -20.35
CA SER A 127 -0.44 31.35 -21.41
C SER A 127 -1.26 31.90 -22.57
N MET A 128 -0.72 32.88 -23.30
CA MET A 128 -1.35 33.35 -24.56
C MET A 128 -1.56 32.23 -25.58
N ALA A 129 -0.67 31.23 -25.62
CA ALA A 129 -0.80 30.10 -26.54
C ALA A 129 -2.03 29.24 -26.22
N GLU A 130 -2.28 28.95 -24.94
CA GLU A 130 -3.47 28.22 -24.48
C GLU A 130 -4.74 29.03 -24.70
N LEU A 131 -4.72 30.34 -24.45
CA LEU A 131 -5.85 31.22 -24.72
C LEU A 131 -6.22 31.21 -26.21
N HIS A 132 -5.23 31.36 -27.10
CA HIS A 132 -5.46 31.29 -28.54
C HIS A 132 -5.98 29.91 -28.98
N LEU A 133 -5.53 28.83 -28.33
CA LEU A 133 -6.06 27.49 -28.61
C LEU A 133 -7.54 27.38 -28.22
N MET A 134 -7.93 27.92 -27.07
CA MET A 134 -9.34 27.95 -26.65
C MET A 134 -10.21 28.78 -27.59
N GLN A 135 -9.72 29.94 -28.06
CA GLN A 135 -10.41 30.78 -29.03
C GLN A 135 -10.63 30.08 -30.38
N LYS A 136 -9.65 29.28 -30.82
CA LYS A 136 -9.76 28.52 -32.07
C LYS A 136 -10.66 27.28 -31.95
N ASN A 137 -10.80 26.73 -30.75
CA ASN A 137 -11.54 25.49 -30.49
C ASN A 137 -12.88 25.76 -29.79
N ILE A 138 -13.65 26.77 -30.23
CA ILE A 138 -15.04 26.94 -29.79
C ILE A 138 -15.84 25.71 -30.20
N ASN A 139 -16.67 25.21 -29.29
CA ASN A 139 -17.35 23.91 -29.31
C ASN A 139 -16.44 22.68 -29.21
N GLY A 140 -15.13 22.86 -29.08
CA GLY A 140 -14.19 21.79 -28.78
C GLY A 140 -14.13 21.43 -27.30
N PHE A 141 -13.37 20.38 -26.98
CA PHE A 141 -13.15 19.91 -25.61
C PHE A 141 -11.87 20.48 -25.01
N LEU A 142 -11.95 20.77 -23.71
CA LEU A 142 -10.86 21.14 -22.82
C LEU A 142 -10.81 20.09 -21.72
N SER A 143 -9.67 19.43 -21.57
CA SER A 143 -9.42 18.51 -20.45
C SER A 143 -8.64 19.23 -19.36
N MET A 144 -8.96 18.91 -18.11
CA MET A 144 -8.19 19.34 -16.95
C MET A 144 -7.58 18.12 -16.29
N ASN A 145 -6.25 18.10 -16.19
CA ASN A 145 -5.53 16.97 -15.61
C ASN A 145 -5.65 16.92 -14.08
N SER A 146 -6.25 17.92 -13.43
CA SER A 146 -6.37 18.04 -11.97
C SER A 146 -7.81 17.89 -11.47
N PHE A 147 -7.99 17.57 -10.19
CA PHE A 147 -9.28 17.77 -9.53
C PHE A 147 -9.65 19.25 -9.62
N LEU A 148 -10.68 19.57 -10.38
CA LEU A 148 -11.01 20.96 -10.65
C LEU A 148 -11.80 21.52 -9.46
N SER A 149 -11.09 22.22 -8.57
CA SER A 149 -11.71 23.06 -7.55
C SER A 149 -12.34 24.28 -8.22
N THR A 150 -13.61 24.51 -7.92
CA THR A 150 -14.45 25.59 -8.46
C THR A 150 -15.33 26.15 -7.35
N SER A 151 -15.75 27.41 -7.47
CA SER A 151 -16.59 28.09 -6.49
C SER A 151 -17.95 28.43 -7.08
N ARG A 152 -19.03 28.37 -6.29
CA ARG A 152 -20.29 29.02 -6.69
C ARG A 152 -20.27 30.54 -6.51
N ASP A 153 -19.26 31.07 -5.82
CA ASP A 153 -19.06 32.50 -5.65
C ASP A 153 -18.05 33.03 -6.67
N ARG A 154 -18.52 33.92 -7.55
CA ARG A 154 -17.68 34.57 -8.56
C ARG A 154 -16.56 35.42 -7.93
N SER A 155 -16.82 36.05 -6.79
CA SER A 155 -15.84 36.91 -6.12
C SER A 155 -14.64 36.13 -5.60
N ILE A 156 -14.88 34.94 -5.02
CA ILE A 156 -13.82 34.05 -4.55
C ILE A 156 -12.96 33.61 -5.73
N ALA A 157 -13.57 33.18 -6.84
CA ALA A 157 -12.84 32.78 -8.04
C ALA A 157 -11.94 33.90 -8.60
N LEU A 158 -12.34 35.17 -8.51
CA LEU A 158 -11.54 36.31 -8.96
C LEU A 158 -10.29 36.56 -8.11
N THR A 159 -10.26 36.13 -6.84
CA THR A 159 -9.05 36.28 -6.02
C THR A 159 -7.85 35.52 -6.61
N PHE A 160 -8.13 34.38 -7.26
CA PHE A 160 -7.13 33.55 -7.95
C PHE A 160 -6.65 34.15 -9.28
N THR A 161 -7.34 35.15 -9.81
CA THR A 161 -6.90 35.88 -11.01
C THR A 161 -6.08 37.13 -10.68
N GLN A 162 -6.17 37.63 -9.45
CA GLN A 162 -5.55 38.88 -8.98
C GLN A 162 -4.27 38.67 -8.15
N SER A 163 -3.95 37.44 -7.74
CA SER A 163 -2.79 37.16 -6.87
C SER A 163 -1.46 37.62 -7.49
N SER A 164 -0.84 38.55 -6.78
CA SER A 164 0.20 39.47 -7.22
C SER A 164 1.59 39.00 -6.79
N SER A 165 2.23 38.12 -7.57
CA SER A 165 3.66 37.79 -7.36
C SER A 165 4.48 37.49 -8.62
N PHE A 166 3.91 37.54 -9.82
CA PHE A 166 4.63 37.25 -11.06
C PHE A 166 4.58 38.41 -12.07
N ARG A 167 5.10 39.58 -11.69
CA ARG A 167 5.31 40.73 -12.62
C ARG A 167 6.46 40.52 -13.63
N GLY A 168 6.94 39.28 -13.82
CA GLY A 168 8.16 38.97 -14.57
C GLY A 168 8.00 38.21 -15.90
N ARG A 169 6.79 37.83 -16.32
CA ARG A 169 6.59 37.15 -17.63
C ARG A 169 5.45 37.81 -18.41
N ASN A 170 5.80 38.57 -19.45
CA ASN A 170 4.90 39.29 -20.37
C ASN A 170 3.87 38.42 -21.16
N GLN A 171 3.66 37.15 -20.80
CA GLN A 171 2.92 36.18 -21.63
C GLN A 171 1.75 35.46 -20.93
N MET A 172 1.45 35.76 -19.67
CA MET A 172 0.29 35.18 -18.97
C MET A 172 -0.92 36.13 -19.05
N ARG A 173 -2.13 35.55 -19.07
CA ARG A 173 -3.40 36.28 -19.00
C ARG A 173 -4.27 35.74 -17.88
N SER A 174 -4.95 36.65 -17.21
CA SER A 174 -5.97 36.39 -16.22
C SER A 174 -7.23 35.87 -16.91
N ILE A 175 -7.73 34.71 -16.48
CA ILE A 175 -8.95 34.08 -17.00
C ILE A 175 -9.89 33.71 -15.87
N LEU A 176 -11.17 33.96 -16.11
CA LEU A 176 -12.28 33.39 -15.34
C LEU A 176 -13.01 32.38 -16.21
N PHE A 177 -13.03 31.13 -15.75
CA PHE A 177 -13.93 30.12 -16.29
C PHE A 177 -15.31 30.26 -15.65
N GLU A 178 -16.33 30.35 -16.49
CA GLU A 178 -17.75 30.25 -16.13
C GLU A 178 -18.23 28.89 -16.62
N ILE A 179 -18.38 27.93 -15.71
CA ILE A 179 -18.67 26.53 -16.04
C ILE A 179 -20.10 26.21 -15.65
N GLU A 180 -20.91 25.89 -16.65
CA GLU A 180 -22.27 25.40 -16.45
C GLU A 180 -22.28 23.87 -16.36
N ILE A 181 -22.83 23.36 -15.27
CA ILE A 181 -23.05 21.93 -15.03
C ILE A 181 -24.56 21.68 -15.13
N ASP A 182 -24.96 20.83 -16.07
CA ASP A 182 -26.36 20.40 -16.21
C ASP A 182 -26.58 19.05 -15.51
N PRO A 183 -27.29 19.01 -14.36
CA PRO A 183 -27.55 17.77 -13.63
C PRO A 183 -28.39 16.75 -14.41
N LYS A 184 -29.03 17.14 -15.51
CA LYS A 184 -29.85 16.24 -16.34
C LYS A 184 -29.01 15.37 -17.27
N LEU A 185 -27.78 15.80 -17.57
CA LEU A 185 -26.84 15.06 -18.41
C LEU A 185 -26.03 14.11 -17.54
N ARG A 186 -25.71 12.93 -18.08
CA ARG A 186 -24.72 12.05 -17.48
C ARG A 186 -23.37 12.70 -17.66
N THR A 187 -22.67 12.97 -16.58
CA THR A 187 -21.39 13.68 -16.61
C THR A 187 -20.41 13.00 -15.66
N LYS A 188 -19.13 13.36 -15.74
CA LYS A 188 -18.18 13.02 -14.68
C LYS A 188 -18.65 13.55 -13.33
N ALA A 189 -18.38 12.76 -12.30
CA ALA A 189 -18.79 13.07 -10.94
C ALA A 189 -18.24 14.42 -10.45
N PHE A 190 -19.03 15.10 -9.62
CA PHE A 190 -18.65 16.31 -8.90
C PHE A 190 -19.33 16.31 -7.53
N ALA A 191 -18.76 17.03 -6.57
CA ALA A 191 -19.32 17.10 -5.22
C ALA A 191 -19.28 18.53 -4.67
N ASP A 192 -20.36 18.95 -3.99
CA ASP A 192 -20.31 20.07 -3.04
C ASP A 192 -19.52 19.58 -1.82
N ILE A 193 -18.36 20.20 -1.59
CA ILE A 193 -17.44 19.77 -0.55
C ILE A 193 -17.46 20.66 0.68
N ARG A 194 -18.36 21.64 0.79
CA ARG A 194 -18.42 22.60 1.91
C ARG A 194 -18.44 21.96 3.30
N LYS A 195 -19.14 20.83 3.45
CA LYS A 195 -19.21 20.08 4.72
C LYS A 195 -18.01 19.15 4.96
N LYS A 196 -17.24 18.87 3.92
CA LYS A 196 -16.08 17.95 3.93
C LYS A 196 -14.74 18.69 3.85
N SER A 197 -14.73 19.94 3.38
CA SER A 197 -13.57 20.79 3.21
C SER A 197 -13.14 21.37 4.56
N ASP A 198 -11.85 21.67 4.69
CA ASP A 198 -11.30 22.46 5.80
C ASP A 198 -11.76 23.92 5.73
N TYR A 199 -12.12 24.41 4.53
CA TYR A 199 -12.68 25.73 4.32
C TYR A 199 -14.22 25.71 4.40
N HIS A 200 -14.76 25.94 5.60
CA HIS A 200 -16.21 25.88 5.84
C HIS A 200 -17.02 27.06 5.26
N GLY A 201 -16.35 28.14 4.84
CA GLY A 201 -17.00 29.38 4.38
C GLY A 201 -17.31 29.43 2.88
N GLU A 202 -16.77 28.50 2.08
CA GLU A 202 -16.87 28.53 0.62
C GLU A 202 -17.89 27.51 0.09
N TYR A 203 -18.62 27.90 -0.95
CA TYR A 203 -19.44 26.98 -1.75
C TYR A 203 -18.58 26.31 -2.82
N GLU A 204 -17.63 25.50 -2.37
CA GLU A 204 -16.67 24.83 -3.24
C GLU A 204 -17.28 23.56 -3.85
N ILE A 205 -17.15 23.44 -5.16
CA ILE A 205 -17.48 22.24 -5.93
C ILE A 205 -16.18 21.67 -6.50
N LEU A 206 -15.90 20.42 -6.15
CA LEU A 206 -14.78 19.67 -6.69
C LEU A 206 -15.28 18.77 -7.82
N ILE A 207 -14.71 18.93 -9.01
CA ILE A 207 -15.02 18.09 -10.18
C ILE A 207 -13.96 17.00 -10.30
N MET A 208 -14.41 15.77 -10.56
CA MET A 208 -13.56 14.60 -10.77
C MET A 208 -12.49 14.88 -11.84
N LEU A 209 -11.27 14.42 -11.59
CA LEU A 209 -10.20 14.45 -12.57
C LEU A 209 -10.61 13.73 -13.87
N GLY A 210 -10.05 14.15 -15.00
CA GLY A 210 -10.44 13.60 -16.31
C GLY A 210 -11.82 14.05 -16.80
N ALA A 211 -12.46 15.01 -16.12
CA ALA A 211 -13.61 15.71 -16.67
C ALA A 211 -13.23 16.50 -17.93
N LEU A 212 -14.08 16.37 -18.95
CA LEU A 212 -14.00 17.13 -20.19
C LEU A 212 -14.98 18.30 -20.14
N PHE A 213 -14.56 19.45 -20.67
CA PHE A 213 -15.35 20.66 -20.71
C PHE A 213 -15.50 21.13 -22.16
N CYS A 214 -16.71 21.36 -22.62
CA CYS A 214 -16.95 21.93 -23.95
C CYS A 214 -16.88 23.45 -23.87
N ILE A 215 -15.97 24.08 -24.63
CA ILE A 215 -15.83 25.53 -24.68
C ILE A 215 -16.99 26.10 -25.50
N LYS A 216 -17.80 26.98 -24.91
CA LYS A 216 -18.94 27.61 -25.60
C LYS A 216 -18.64 29.00 -26.12
N ASN A 217 -17.85 29.76 -25.37
CA ASN A 217 -17.47 31.11 -25.78
C ASN A 217 -16.18 31.55 -25.08
N VAL A 218 -15.41 32.42 -25.74
CA VAL A 218 -14.25 33.10 -25.17
C VAL A 218 -14.38 34.59 -25.48
N SER A 219 -14.48 35.41 -24.44
CA SER A 219 -14.67 36.87 -24.58
C SER A 219 -13.72 37.64 -23.67
N GLU A 220 -13.31 38.83 -24.10
CA GLU A 220 -12.49 39.73 -23.30
C GLU A 220 -13.35 40.65 -22.43
N ASP A 221 -13.02 40.74 -21.14
CA ASP A 221 -13.54 41.77 -20.23
C ASP A 221 -12.49 42.86 -20.08
N THR A 222 -12.60 43.87 -20.95
CA THR A 222 -11.68 45.00 -21.03
C THR A 222 -11.66 45.85 -19.76
N LYS A 223 -12.75 45.86 -18.99
CA LYS A 223 -12.85 46.64 -17.74
C LYS A 223 -11.97 46.04 -16.64
N ASN A 224 -11.96 44.72 -16.55
CA ASN A 224 -11.23 43.98 -15.52
C ASN A 224 -9.90 43.39 -16.03
N GLN A 225 -9.49 43.72 -17.27
CA GLN A 225 -8.27 43.21 -17.93
C GLN A 225 -8.14 41.69 -17.85
N MET A 226 -9.24 40.99 -18.12
CA MET A 226 -9.31 39.53 -17.99
C MET A 226 -10.10 38.92 -19.14
N TRP A 227 -9.95 37.62 -19.33
CA TRP A 227 -10.75 36.85 -20.29
C TRP A 227 -11.79 36.01 -19.56
N ILE A 228 -12.96 35.86 -20.18
CA ILE A 228 -14.05 35.03 -19.70
C ILE A 228 -14.20 33.86 -20.67
N VAL A 229 -14.04 32.65 -20.14
CA VAL A 229 -14.25 31.41 -20.89
C VAL A 229 -15.51 30.75 -20.36
N ARG A 230 -16.56 30.71 -21.19
CA ARG A 230 -17.78 29.97 -20.87
C ARG A 230 -17.65 28.54 -21.34
N ALA A 231 -17.87 27.60 -20.45
CA ALA A 231 -17.79 26.18 -20.74
C ALA A 231 -18.96 25.40 -20.13
N THR A 232 -19.23 24.22 -20.67
CA THR A 232 -20.17 23.27 -20.08
C THR A 232 -19.44 21.97 -19.74
N LEU A 233 -19.79 21.31 -18.64
CA LEU A 233 -19.30 19.96 -18.37
C LEU A 233 -19.80 19.02 -19.49
N ALA A 234 -18.89 18.24 -20.09
CA ALA A 234 -19.22 17.37 -21.21
C ALA A 234 -20.13 16.22 -20.78
N ASN A 235 -21.01 15.79 -21.70
CA ASN A 235 -21.82 14.61 -21.52
C ASN A 235 -20.95 13.35 -21.70
N ASP A 236 -20.95 12.46 -20.72
CA ASP A 236 -20.23 11.19 -20.77
C ASP A 236 -20.85 10.21 -21.79
N ASP A 237 -22.08 10.46 -22.28
CA ASP A 237 -22.75 9.65 -23.31
C ASP A 237 -22.44 10.10 -24.76
N ASP A 238 -21.43 10.96 -24.97
CA ASP A 238 -20.96 11.32 -26.32
C ASP A 238 -20.41 10.07 -27.05
N TYR A 239 -21.12 9.64 -28.10
CA TYR A 239 -20.86 8.37 -28.79
C TYR A 239 -19.45 8.32 -29.41
N ASP A 240 -19.03 9.40 -30.07
CA ASP A 240 -17.75 9.45 -30.77
C ASP A 240 -16.56 9.41 -29.79
N LEU A 241 -16.69 10.11 -28.66
CA LEU A 241 -15.71 10.04 -27.57
C LEU A 241 -15.64 8.63 -26.98
N ASN A 242 -16.79 8.00 -26.73
CA ASN A 242 -16.84 6.66 -26.13
C ASN A 242 -16.27 5.58 -27.07
N GLU A 243 -16.55 5.65 -28.37
CA GLU A 243 -15.98 4.71 -29.35
C GLU A 243 -14.45 4.86 -29.43
N LEU A 244 -13.95 6.11 -29.43
CA LEU A 244 -12.52 6.38 -29.38
C LEU A 244 -11.86 5.84 -28.10
N PHE A 245 -12.47 6.07 -26.93
CA PHE A 245 -12.00 5.52 -25.66
C PHE A 245 -12.00 3.99 -25.66
N ALA A 246 -13.05 3.34 -26.18
CA ALA A 246 -13.13 1.89 -26.26
C ALA A 246 -12.02 1.31 -27.16
N HIS A 247 -11.78 1.94 -28.31
CA HIS A 247 -10.69 1.56 -29.21
C HIS A 247 -9.30 1.75 -28.59
N MET A 248 -9.10 2.80 -27.79
CA MET A 248 -7.85 3.00 -27.05
C MET A 248 -7.69 1.98 -25.91
N LYS A 249 -8.78 1.68 -25.19
CA LYS A 249 -8.81 0.73 -24.07
C LYS A 249 -8.50 -0.69 -24.50
N SER A 250 -9.00 -1.13 -25.66
CA SER A 250 -8.69 -2.46 -26.21
C SER A 250 -7.19 -2.66 -26.47
N LYS A 251 -6.43 -1.59 -26.72
CA LYS A 251 -4.98 -1.64 -26.95
C LYS A 251 -4.15 -1.75 -25.67
N ILE A 252 -4.74 -1.52 -24.49
CA ILE A 252 -4.06 -1.49 -23.19
C ILE A 252 -4.06 -2.87 -22.51
N GLY A 253 -4.94 -3.79 -22.90
CA GLY A 253 -5.01 -5.14 -22.30
C GLY A 253 -5.61 -5.16 -20.88
N HIS A 254 -5.81 -6.36 -20.34
CA HIS A 254 -6.46 -6.59 -19.05
C HIS A 254 -5.67 -7.53 -18.10
N ASP A 255 -4.37 -7.74 -18.34
CA ASP A 255 -3.57 -8.73 -17.61
C ASP A 255 -3.37 -8.34 -16.13
N THR A 256 -2.75 -7.18 -15.89
CA THR A 256 -2.63 -6.57 -14.55
C THR A 256 -2.70 -5.04 -14.67
N ASP A 257 -2.92 -4.35 -13.53
CA ASP A 257 -2.92 -2.89 -13.52
C ASP A 257 -1.54 -2.30 -13.87
N LEU A 258 -0.45 -2.91 -13.40
CA LEU A 258 0.91 -2.46 -13.74
C LEU A 258 1.26 -2.70 -15.22
N ASP A 259 0.79 -3.80 -15.83
CA ASP A 259 0.97 -4.01 -17.27
C ASP A 259 0.17 -2.96 -18.08
N SER A 260 -1.08 -2.72 -17.69
CA SER A 260 -1.92 -1.69 -18.31
C SER A 260 -1.25 -0.31 -18.23
N LEU A 261 -0.71 0.04 -17.05
CA LEU A 261 0.01 1.30 -16.84
C LEU A 261 1.28 1.37 -17.69
N GLY A 262 2.05 0.27 -17.76
CA GLY A 262 3.28 0.17 -18.56
C GLY A 262 3.01 0.37 -20.05
N ARG A 263 1.99 -0.29 -20.60
CA ARG A 263 1.59 -0.13 -22.01
C ARG A 263 1.14 1.29 -22.31
N LEU A 264 0.36 1.90 -21.41
CA LEU A 264 -0.06 3.29 -21.51
C LEU A 264 1.13 4.24 -21.56
N LEU A 265 2.08 4.10 -20.64
CA LEU A 265 3.29 4.92 -20.58
C LEU A 265 4.12 4.78 -21.87
N ILE A 266 4.25 3.58 -22.45
CA ILE A 266 4.88 3.38 -23.77
C ILE A 266 4.16 4.16 -24.86
N ARG A 267 2.82 4.17 -24.89
CA ARG A 267 2.06 4.90 -25.91
C ARG A 267 2.09 6.41 -25.74
N MET A 268 2.32 6.88 -24.52
CA MET A 268 2.60 8.29 -24.23
C MET A 268 4.07 8.66 -24.48
N GLU A 269 4.90 7.72 -24.96
CA GLU A 269 6.35 7.88 -25.16
C GLU A 269 7.16 8.11 -23.87
N GLU A 270 6.56 7.81 -22.71
CA GLU A 270 7.14 7.92 -21.36
C GLU A 270 7.94 6.66 -21.01
N ASN A 271 8.97 6.39 -21.82
CA ASN A 271 9.71 5.12 -21.82
C ASN A 271 10.45 4.83 -20.49
N GLU A 272 10.97 5.87 -19.82
CA GLU A 272 11.65 5.71 -18.54
C GLU A 272 10.69 5.29 -17.42
N GLN A 273 9.50 5.86 -17.40
CA GLN A 273 8.44 5.58 -16.45
C GLN A 273 7.82 4.21 -16.75
N ALA A 274 7.64 3.86 -18.02
CA ALA A 274 7.25 2.50 -18.43
C ALA A 274 8.28 1.47 -17.91
N ARG A 275 9.58 1.75 -18.07
CA ARG A 275 10.65 0.88 -17.57
C ARG A 275 10.60 0.73 -16.04
N LYS A 276 10.38 1.81 -15.29
CA LYS A 276 10.18 1.77 -13.84
C LYS A 276 8.96 0.93 -13.46
N CYS A 277 7.84 1.10 -14.18
CA CYS A 277 6.62 0.35 -13.97
C CYS A 277 6.84 -1.16 -14.14
N TYR A 278 7.46 -1.59 -15.24
CA TYR A 278 7.74 -3.00 -15.49
C TYR A 278 8.79 -3.58 -14.54
N LYS A 279 9.78 -2.80 -14.08
CA LYS A 279 10.68 -3.23 -13.01
C LYS A 279 9.94 -3.46 -11.69
N ARG A 280 8.95 -2.61 -11.36
CA ARG A 280 8.08 -2.82 -10.18
C ARG A 280 7.24 -4.08 -10.35
N MET A 281 6.63 -4.28 -11.51
CA MET A 281 5.86 -5.50 -11.83
C MET A 281 6.71 -6.76 -11.68
N LEU A 282 7.95 -6.74 -12.20
CA LEU A 282 8.89 -7.86 -12.08
C LEU A 282 9.23 -8.14 -10.61
N LYS A 283 9.49 -7.10 -9.80
CA LYS A 283 9.75 -7.25 -8.37
C LYS A 283 8.56 -7.85 -7.62
N GLU A 284 7.33 -7.43 -7.93
CA GLU A 284 6.11 -7.97 -7.32
C GLU A 284 5.84 -9.43 -7.75
N ALA A 285 6.10 -9.76 -9.01
CA ALA A 285 6.00 -11.13 -9.51
C ALA A 285 7.02 -12.04 -8.85
N GLN A 286 8.28 -11.60 -8.73
CA GLN A 286 9.34 -12.35 -8.04
C GLN A 286 9.01 -12.54 -6.55
N SER A 287 8.48 -11.51 -5.88
CA SER A 287 8.05 -11.65 -4.49
C SER A 287 6.91 -12.67 -4.33
N THR A 288 5.95 -12.69 -5.25
CA THR A 288 4.87 -13.68 -5.26
C THR A 288 5.41 -15.08 -5.51
N LEU A 289 6.33 -15.24 -6.47
CA LEU A 289 7.01 -16.52 -6.73
C LEU A 289 7.74 -17.02 -5.49
N GLY A 290 8.53 -16.17 -4.82
CA GLY A 290 9.22 -16.53 -3.59
C GLY A 290 8.27 -17.02 -2.48
N ASN A 291 7.09 -16.41 -2.35
CA ASN A 291 6.07 -16.87 -1.40
C ASN A 291 5.44 -18.20 -1.82
N ALA A 292 5.24 -18.43 -3.12
CA ALA A 292 4.73 -19.70 -3.64
C ALA A 292 5.73 -20.84 -3.39
N GLU A 293 7.03 -20.62 -3.64
CA GLU A 293 8.11 -21.55 -3.33
C GLU A 293 8.12 -21.92 -1.84
N LEU A 294 7.98 -20.94 -0.93
CA LEU A 294 7.83 -21.25 0.49
C LEU A 294 6.61 -22.11 0.80
N GLY A 295 5.47 -21.79 0.18
CA GLY A 295 4.24 -22.58 0.33
C GLY A 295 4.42 -24.03 -0.12
N LEU A 296 5.07 -24.24 -1.26
CA LEU A 296 5.41 -25.57 -1.77
C LEU A 296 6.36 -26.30 -0.83
N GLY A 297 7.44 -25.65 -0.37
CA GLY A 297 8.37 -26.25 0.59
C GLY A 297 7.68 -26.72 1.88
N TRP A 298 6.74 -25.92 2.40
CA TRP A 298 5.92 -26.32 3.55
C TRP A 298 4.99 -27.48 3.25
N ALA A 299 4.36 -27.51 2.07
CA ALA A 299 3.49 -28.59 1.65
C ALA A 299 4.26 -29.92 1.53
N SER A 300 5.41 -29.91 0.86
CA SER A 300 6.31 -31.07 0.72
C SER A 300 6.76 -31.60 2.07
N LEU A 301 7.14 -30.72 3.01
CA LEU A 301 7.48 -31.11 4.38
C LEU A 301 6.33 -31.77 5.15
N ARG A 302 5.07 -31.44 4.85
CA ARG A 302 3.89 -32.09 5.45
C ARG A 302 3.60 -33.44 4.80
N CYS A 303 3.97 -33.61 3.54
CA CYS A 303 3.92 -34.88 2.82
C CYS A 303 5.11 -35.81 3.15
N ASN A 304 6.00 -35.40 4.08
CA ASN A 304 7.27 -36.06 4.41
C ASN A 304 8.28 -36.13 3.26
N ASP A 305 8.13 -35.31 2.22
CA ASP A 305 9.17 -35.13 1.21
C ASP A 305 10.10 -33.99 1.62
N CYS A 306 11.20 -34.35 2.29
CA CYS A 306 12.19 -33.37 2.73
C CYS A 306 13.08 -32.89 1.58
N GLN A 307 13.28 -33.70 0.54
CA GLN A 307 14.16 -33.36 -0.57
C GLN A 307 13.51 -32.30 -1.46
N GLU A 308 12.25 -32.51 -1.85
CA GLU A 308 11.46 -31.50 -2.57
C GLU A 308 11.29 -30.22 -1.72
N GLY A 309 11.11 -30.39 -0.40
CA GLY A 309 11.07 -29.27 0.54
C GLY A 309 12.34 -28.39 0.50
N LEU A 310 13.52 -29.00 0.48
CA LEU A 310 14.80 -28.28 0.37
C LEU A 310 14.90 -27.51 -0.95
N GLU A 311 14.52 -28.12 -2.07
CA GLU A 311 14.59 -27.50 -3.39
C GLU A 311 13.76 -26.21 -3.45
N HIS A 312 12.53 -26.27 -2.95
CA HIS A 312 11.64 -25.11 -2.89
C HIS A 312 12.13 -24.04 -1.91
N PHE A 313 12.61 -24.41 -0.72
CA PHE A 313 13.17 -23.42 0.20
C PHE A 313 14.45 -22.79 -0.34
N GLN A 314 15.28 -23.52 -1.09
CA GLN A 314 16.47 -22.97 -1.73
C GLN A 314 16.09 -21.98 -2.85
N ALA A 315 15.09 -22.30 -3.68
CA ALA A 315 14.57 -21.39 -4.69
C ALA A 315 14.01 -20.10 -4.05
N ALA A 316 13.24 -20.24 -2.96
CA ALA A 316 12.74 -19.09 -2.20
C ALA A 316 13.87 -18.23 -1.60
N LEU A 317 14.93 -18.87 -1.10
CA LEU A 317 16.10 -18.20 -0.53
C LEU A 317 16.79 -17.31 -1.58
N GLU A 318 17.07 -17.84 -2.77
CA GLU A 318 17.71 -17.10 -3.86
C GLU A 318 16.89 -15.88 -4.28
N ILE A 319 15.56 -16.04 -4.38
CA ILE A 319 14.64 -14.95 -4.70
C ILE A 319 14.68 -13.87 -3.60
N ARG A 320 14.54 -14.25 -2.33
CA ARG A 320 14.51 -13.30 -1.21
C ARG A 320 15.84 -12.58 -1.04
N GLN A 321 16.97 -13.26 -1.19
CA GLN A 321 18.30 -12.64 -1.15
C GLN A 321 18.46 -11.59 -2.26
N ARG A 322 18.04 -11.91 -3.49
CA ARG A 322 18.09 -10.97 -4.63
C ARG A 322 17.20 -9.74 -4.41
N LEU A 323 16.01 -9.92 -3.82
CA LEU A 323 15.02 -8.85 -3.68
C LEU A 323 15.23 -7.95 -2.46
N LEU A 324 15.70 -8.53 -1.35
CA LEU A 324 15.69 -7.90 -0.03
C LEU A 324 17.11 -7.71 0.56
N GLY A 325 18.10 -8.43 0.01
CA GLY A 325 19.47 -8.47 0.53
C GLY A 325 19.69 -9.58 1.56
N GLU A 326 20.95 -9.98 1.74
CA GLU A 326 21.32 -11.18 2.52
C GLU A 326 20.97 -11.10 4.02
N ASN A 327 20.90 -9.89 4.59
CA ASN A 327 20.66 -9.67 6.02
C ASN A 327 19.20 -9.31 6.33
N HIS A 328 18.26 -9.56 5.43
CA HIS A 328 16.85 -9.26 5.66
C HIS A 328 16.18 -10.32 6.56
N PRO A 329 15.27 -9.96 7.48
CA PRO A 329 14.53 -10.91 8.31
C PRO A 329 13.87 -12.06 7.51
N ASP A 330 13.24 -11.75 6.38
CA ASP A 330 12.63 -12.75 5.50
C ASP A 330 13.64 -13.76 4.93
N VAL A 331 14.92 -13.38 4.77
CA VAL A 331 15.98 -14.32 4.36
C VAL A 331 16.34 -15.25 5.54
N ALA A 332 16.41 -14.70 6.74
CA ALA A 332 16.65 -15.47 7.95
C ALA A 332 15.56 -16.52 8.20
N GLU A 333 14.30 -16.15 7.94
CA GLU A 333 13.17 -17.07 8.02
C GLU A 333 13.37 -18.30 7.10
N VAL A 334 13.83 -18.12 5.86
CA VAL A 334 14.08 -19.25 4.94
C VAL A 334 15.26 -20.11 5.43
N PHE A 335 16.31 -19.50 5.96
CA PHE A 335 17.39 -20.24 6.59
C PHE A 335 16.89 -21.12 7.76
N SER A 336 15.96 -20.62 8.59
CA SER A 336 15.35 -21.44 9.64
C SER A 336 14.54 -22.61 9.09
N PHE A 337 13.87 -22.46 7.95
CA PHE A 337 13.13 -23.55 7.30
C PHE A 337 14.06 -24.61 6.71
N LEU A 338 15.14 -24.20 6.04
CA LEU A 338 16.20 -25.10 5.59
C LEU A 338 16.80 -25.88 6.76
N GLY A 339 17.15 -25.17 7.85
CA GLY A 339 17.71 -25.80 9.06
C GLY A 339 16.77 -26.81 9.72
N GLU A 340 15.48 -26.50 9.83
CA GLU A 340 14.47 -27.44 10.31
C GLU A 340 14.31 -28.66 9.38
N THR A 341 14.47 -28.47 8.08
CA THR A 341 14.37 -29.54 7.08
C THR A 341 15.55 -30.51 7.19
N TYR A 342 16.78 -30.00 7.25
CA TYR A 342 17.97 -30.82 7.52
C TYR A 342 17.87 -31.55 8.88
N ARG A 343 17.32 -30.90 9.91
CA ARG A 343 17.06 -31.56 11.21
C ARG A 343 16.10 -32.74 11.06
N LYS A 344 15.03 -32.63 10.25
CA LYS A 344 14.11 -33.75 9.97
C LYS A 344 14.80 -34.89 9.23
N MET A 345 15.73 -34.56 8.34
CA MET A 345 16.59 -35.54 7.64
C MET A 345 17.69 -36.13 8.53
N ARG A 346 17.84 -35.63 9.76
CA ARG A 346 18.90 -35.99 10.72
C ARG A 346 20.31 -35.58 10.29
N ASP A 347 20.42 -34.63 9.36
CA ASP A 347 21.67 -33.96 9.06
C ASP A 347 21.82 -32.74 9.99
N TYR A 348 22.38 -32.99 11.17
CA TYR A 348 22.45 -32.00 12.23
C TYR A 348 23.52 -30.93 11.98
N ASP A 349 24.57 -31.27 11.23
CA ASP A 349 25.67 -30.35 10.94
C ASP A 349 25.20 -29.27 9.96
N GLU A 350 24.57 -29.66 8.83
CA GLU A 350 23.98 -28.69 7.89
C GLU A 350 22.84 -27.91 8.53
N ALA A 351 22.01 -28.56 9.36
CA ALA A 351 20.96 -27.86 10.09
C ALA A 351 21.52 -26.70 10.95
N LEU A 352 22.61 -26.93 11.67
CA LEU A 352 23.25 -25.91 12.51
C LEU A 352 23.89 -24.79 11.68
N VAL A 353 24.41 -25.08 10.48
CA VAL A 353 24.93 -24.04 9.56
C VAL A 353 23.81 -23.05 9.22
N TYR A 354 22.66 -23.54 8.75
CA TYR A 354 21.55 -22.69 8.37
C TYR A 354 20.90 -21.97 9.56
N LEU A 355 20.66 -22.67 10.66
CA LEU A 355 20.07 -22.07 11.87
C LEU A 355 20.99 -21.01 12.49
N THR A 356 22.31 -21.17 12.39
CA THR A 356 23.26 -20.15 12.87
C THR A 356 23.20 -18.90 12.02
N ARG A 357 23.07 -19.03 10.70
CA ARG A 357 22.87 -17.88 9.80
C ARG A 357 21.56 -17.15 10.11
N ALA A 358 20.46 -17.90 10.26
CA ALA A 358 19.17 -17.33 10.65
C ALA A 358 19.28 -16.55 11.97
N LYS A 359 19.78 -17.20 13.02
CA LYS A 359 19.99 -16.62 14.35
C LYS A 359 20.76 -15.30 14.28
N ASN A 360 21.90 -15.28 13.57
CA ASN A 360 22.77 -14.10 13.50
C ASN A 360 22.08 -12.89 12.84
N ILE A 361 21.18 -13.13 11.87
CA ILE A 361 20.39 -12.08 11.25
C ILE A 361 19.27 -11.65 12.20
N GLU A 362 18.49 -12.62 12.71
CA GLU A 362 17.36 -12.37 13.61
C GLU A 362 17.75 -11.60 14.88
N GLU A 363 18.88 -11.93 15.51
CA GLU A 363 19.41 -11.22 16.68
C GLU A 363 19.73 -9.75 16.39
N LYS A 364 20.05 -9.40 15.13
CA LYS A 364 20.36 -8.02 14.71
C LYS A 364 19.14 -7.25 14.25
N THR A 365 18.17 -7.93 13.63
CA THR A 365 17.07 -7.27 12.90
C THR A 365 15.73 -7.35 13.60
N LEU A 366 15.50 -8.36 14.44
CA LEU A 366 14.21 -8.57 15.10
C LEU A 366 14.22 -8.03 16.54
N PRO A 367 13.05 -7.64 17.08
CA PRO A 367 12.92 -7.30 18.49
C PRO A 367 13.36 -8.48 19.38
N PRO A 368 13.93 -8.22 20.57
CA PRO A 368 14.41 -9.28 21.47
C PRO A 368 13.34 -10.31 21.90
N ASN A 369 12.06 -9.97 21.83
CA ASN A 369 10.91 -10.83 22.14
C ASN A 369 10.25 -11.45 20.89
N SER A 370 10.95 -11.49 19.75
CA SER A 370 10.44 -12.07 18.51
C SER A 370 10.21 -13.59 18.62
N LEU A 371 9.00 -14.04 18.27
CA LEU A 371 8.67 -15.47 18.26
C LEU A 371 9.43 -16.25 17.18
N ASN A 372 9.86 -15.60 16.09
CA ASN A 372 10.68 -16.25 15.05
C ASN A 372 12.07 -16.59 15.60
N LEU A 373 12.70 -15.65 16.31
CA LEU A 373 13.97 -15.89 17.00
C LEU A 373 13.85 -17.01 18.04
N ALA A 374 12.73 -17.07 18.76
CA ALA A 374 12.46 -18.17 19.68
C ALA A 374 12.28 -19.52 18.98
N ALA A 375 11.72 -19.57 17.76
CA ALA A 375 11.62 -20.79 16.98
C ALA A 375 13.01 -21.29 16.56
N THR A 376 13.87 -20.39 16.07
CA THR A 376 15.26 -20.70 15.68
C THR A 376 16.05 -21.26 16.86
N TYR A 377 15.99 -20.61 18.03
CA TYR A 377 16.63 -21.11 19.24
C TYR A 377 16.08 -22.47 19.70
N ASP A 378 14.76 -22.70 19.59
CA ASP A 378 14.14 -23.97 19.97
C ASP A 378 14.66 -25.12 19.10
N THR A 379 14.82 -24.90 17.80
CA THR A 379 15.37 -25.90 16.88
C THR A 379 16.85 -26.18 17.17
N ILE A 380 17.66 -25.15 17.43
CA ILE A 380 19.06 -25.31 17.85
C ILE A 380 19.15 -26.10 19.17
N GLY A 381 18.31 -25.77 20.16
CA GLY A 381 18.24 -26.49 21.43
C GLY A 381 17.89 -27.97 21.27
N LYS A 382 16.94 -28.29 20.37
CA LYS A 382 16.60 -29.69 20.03
C LYS A 382 17.80 -30.43 19.45
N ILE A 383 18.49 -29.84 18.47
CA ILE A 383 19.66 -30.47 17.85
C ILE A 383 20.74 -30.75 18.91
N HIS A 384 21.08 -29.78 19.73
CA HIS A 384 22.07 -29.99 20.81
C HIS A 384 21.62 -31.03 21.83
N THR A 385 20.32 -31.18 22.09
CA THR A 385 19.81 -32.25 22.94
C THR A 385 20.06 -33.62 22.31
N ILE A 386 19.79 -33.78 21.00
CA ILE A 386 20.06 -35.03 20.25
C ILE A 386 21.56 -35.36 20.23
N LEU A 387 22.41 -34.35 20.08
CA LEU A 387 23.87 -34.48 20.08
C LEU A 387 24.46 -34.65 21.49
N ASN A 388 23.63 -34.80 22.53
CA ASN A 388 24.03 -34.94 23.93
C ASN A 388 24.80 -33.74 24.52
N GLN A 389 24.67 -32.58 23.90
CA GLN A 389 25.29 -31.31 24.34
C GLN A 389 24.31 -30.56 25.24
N TYR A 390 23.99 -31.15 26.39
CA TYR A 390 22.84 -30.73 27.21
C TYR A 390 22.94 -29.32 27.78
N ASP A 391 24.13 -28.86 28.16
CA ASP A 391 24.28 -27.51 28.74
C ASP A 391 24.12 -26.40 27.68
N VAL A 392 24.55 -26.69 26.44
CA VAL A 392 24.30 -25.82 25.28
C VAL A 392 22.80 -25.78 24.97
N ALA A 393 22.15 -26.95 24.93
CA ALA A 393 20.71 -27.05 24.72
C ALA A 393 19.91 -26.29 25.79
N LEU A 394 20.29 -26.41 27.07
CA LEU A 394 19.66 -25.71 28.17
C LEU A 394 19.72 -24.19 27.97
N THR A 395 20.89 -23.66 27.61
CA THR A 395 21.08 -22.23 27.36
C THR A 395 20.12 -21.71 26.28
N TYR A 396 19.95 -22.47 25.19
CA TYR A 396 19.01 -22.09 24.13
C TYR A 396 17.55 -22.20 24.59
N TYR A 397 17.15 -23.27 25.28
CA TYR A 397 15.78 -23.39 25.78
C TYR A 397 15.42 -22.33 26.82
N GLU A 398 16.36 -21.88 27.66
CA GLU A 398 16.15 -20.75 28.58
C GLU A 398 15.89 -19.45 27.82
N LYS A 399 16.63 -19.19 26.73
CA LYS A 399 16.34 -18.06 25.83
C LYS A 399 14.93 -18.16 25.23
N VAL A 400 14.54 -19.34 24.75
CA VAL A 400 13.19 -19.59 24.20
C VAL A 400 12.11 -19.32 25.24
N LEU A 401 12.27 -19.85 26.46
CA LEU A 401 11.32 -19.69 27.55
C LEU A 401 11.15 -18.20 27.91
N LYS A 402 12.26 -17.47 28.06
CA LYS A 402 12.25 -16.03 28.34
C LYS A 402 11.50 -15.24 27.27
N ILE A 403 11.77 -15.50 26.00
CA ILE A 403 11.08 -14.82 24.89
C ILE A 403 9.59 -15.12 24.90
N ARG A 404 9.22 -16.41 24.97
CA ARG A 404 7.81 -16.82 24.95
C ARG A 404 7.03 -16.30 26.16
N GLN A 405 7.64 -16.23 27.34
CA GLN A 405 7.00 -15.64 28.52
C GLN A 405 6.76 -14.13 28.38
N ALA A 406 7.66 -13.42 27.70
CA ALA A 406 7.52 -11.99 27.45
C ALA A 406 6.50 -11.68 26.33
N ALA A 407 6.37 -12.58 25.35
CA ALA A 407 5.56 -12.35 24.16
C ALA A 407 4.14 -12.96 24.20
N LEU A 408 3.89 -13.94 25.08
CA LEU A 408 2.66 -14.75 25.05
C LEU A 408 1.95 -14.78 26.42
N PRO A 409 0.61 -14.96 26.41
CA PRO A 409 -0.14 -15.26 27.63
C PRO A 409 0.38 -16.52 28.36
N ALA A 410 0.23 -16.55 29.68
CA ALA A 410 0.79 -17.61 30.53
C ALA A 410 0.25 -19.03 30.24
N ASP A 411 -0.94 -19.14 29.63
CA ASP A 411 -1.61 -20.39 29.26
C ASP A 411 -1.42 -20.77 27.77
N HIS A 412 -0.57 -20.04 27.05
CA HIS A 412 -0.35 -20.27 25.63
C HIS A 412 0.32 -21.64 25.36
N PRO A 413 -0.16 -22.44 24.38
CA PRO A 413 0.39 -23.76 24.06
C PRO A 413 1.90 -23.81 23.79
N GLN A 414 2.49 -22.74 23.26
CA GLN A 414 3.94 -22.68 23.03
C GLN A 414 4.77 -22.64 24.33
N LEU A 415 4.20 -22.17 25.44
CA LEU A 415 4.82 -22.27 26.77
C LEU A 415 4.77 -23.71 27.28
N ALA A 416 3.69 -24.45 27.00
CA ALA A 416 3.66 -25.89 27.28
C ALA A 416 4.76 -26.61 26.49
N ALA A 417 4.86 -26.34 25.18
CA ALA A 417 5.84 -26.99 24.31
C ALA A 417 7.30 -26.81 24.78
N ILE A 418 7.70 -25.60 25.20
CA ILE A 418 9.07 -25.38 25.70
C ILE A 418 9.32 -26.06 27.05
N ASN A 419 8.32 -26.11 27.94
CA ASN A 419 8.42 -26.91 29.17
C ASN A 419 8.54 -28.41 28.84
N GLY A 420 7.84 -28.90 27.83
CA GLY A 420 8.00 -30.27 27.33
C GLY A 420 9.41 -30.55 26.82
N ASN A 421 10.01 -29.62 26.06
CA ASN A 421 11.39 -29.75 25.56
C ASN A 421 12.43 -29.72 26.69
N LEU A 422 12.23 -28.86 27.69
CA LEU A 422 13.06 -28.85 28.91
C LEU A 422 12.92 -30.15 29.70
N GLY A 423 11.70 -30.69 29.80
CA GLY A 423 11.46 -31.99 30.42
C GLY A 423 12.22 -33.11 29.73
N TRP A 424 12.16 -33.15 28.39
CA TRP A 424 12.90 -34.11 27.58
C TRP A 424 14.42 -33.95 27.72
N LEU A 425 14.94 -32.72 27.74
CA LEU A 425 16.35 -32.44 27.98
C LEU A 425 16.83 -33.01 29.32
N PHE A 426 16.08 -32.78 30.40
CA PHE A 426 16.44 -33.29 31.72
C PHE A 426 16.29 -34.81 31.82
N GLU A 427 15.35 -35.41 31.08
CA GLU A 427 15.27 -36.87 30.95
C GLU A 427 16.54 -37.42 30.29
N CYS A 428 16.99 -36.83 29.19
CA CYS A 428 18.24 -37.22 28.52
C CYS A 428 19.47 -37.03 29.42
N LYS A 429 19.49 -35.96 30.24
CA LYS A 429 20.55 -35.71 31.23
C LYS A 429 20.50 -36.65 32.45
N GLY A 430 19.43 -37.43 32.61
CA GLY A 430 19.22 -38.36 33.73
C GLY A 430 18.66 -37.71 35.00
N ASP A 431 18.30 -36.42 34.98
CA ASP A 431 17.67 -35.73 36.10
C ASP A 431 16.14 -35.89 36.02
N TYR A 432 15.68 -37.10 36.37
CA TYR A 432 14.26 -37.47 36.25
C TYR A 432 13.33 -36.62 37.12
N ALA A 433 13.82 -36.10 38.24
CA ALA A 433 13.04 -35.22 39.13
C ALA A 433 12.74 -33.87 38.46
N LYS A 434 13.75 -33.22 37.85
CA LYS A 434 13.51 -32.00 37.06
C LYS A 434 12.70 -32.28 35.81
N ALA A 435 12.98 -33.38 35.10
CA ALA A 435 12.20 -33.78 33.94
C ALA A 435 10.71 -33.88 34.27
N LEU A 436 10.37 -34.53 35.39
CA LEU A 436 9.00 -34.66 35.86
C LEU A 436 8.35 -33.30 36.13
N ASN A 437 9.04 -32.39 36.83
CA ASN A 437 8.53 -31.04 37.11
C ASN A 437 8.18 -30.28 35.83
N TYR A 438 9.06 -30.32 34.82
CA TYR A 438 8.84 -29.64 33.54
C TYR A 438 7.71 -30.28 32.73
N HIS A 439 7.59 -31.61 32.72
CA HIS A 439 6.45 -32.26 32.06
C HIS A 439 5.12 -31.98 32.78
N GLU A 440 5.09 -31.90 34.12
CA GLU A 440 3.91 -31.49 34.88
C GLU A 440 3.49 -30.05 34.54
N LYS A 441 4.44 -29.10 34.50
CA LYS A 441 4.18 -27.73 34.03
C LYS A 441 3.64 -27.69 32.60
N SER A 442 4.25 -28.46 31.69
CA SER A 442 3.78 -28.58 30.31
C SER A 442 2.33 -29.06 30.24
N PHE A 443 2.00 -30.11 31.00
CA PHE A 443 0.64 -30.64 31.07
C PHE A 443 -0.35 -29.62 31.66
N GLU A 444 0.04 -28.92 32.72
CA GLU A 444 -0.80 -27.92 33.38
C GLU A 444 -1.17 -26.75 32.48
N ILE A 445 -0.23 -26.27 31.67
CA ILE A 445 -0.46 -25.22 30.68
C ILE A 445 -1.33 -25.77 29.54
N ALA A 446 -0.95 -26.92 28.97
CA ALA A 446 -1.62 -27.49 27.80
C ALA A 446 -3.10 -27.82 28.07
N ARG A 447 -3.43 -28.40 29.23
CA ARG A 447 -4.82 -28.79 29.57
C ARG A 447 -5.79 -27.63 29.76
N LYS A 448 -5.29 -26.40 29.94
CA LYS A 448 -6.14 -25.20 30.10
C LYS A 448 -6.73 -24.73 28.78
N THR A 449 -5.98 -24.89 27.69
CA THR A 449 -6.32 -24.32 26.38
C THR A 449 -6.53 -25.36 25.28
N LEU A 450 -6.06 -26.60 25.46
CA LEU A 450 -6.13 -27.66 24.44
C LEU A 450 -7.06 -28.80 24.87
N SER A 451 -7.62 -29.51 23.89
CA SER A 451 -8.45 -30.70 24.14
C SER A 451 -7.63 -31.81 24.79
N ALA A 452 -8.31 -32.69 25.54
CA ALA A 452 -7.66 -33.84 26.17
C ALA A 452 -7.02 -34.82 25.14
N THR A 453 -7.47 -34.80 23.89
CA THR A 453 -6.95 -35.62 22.78
C THR A 453 -5.79 -34.96 22.03
N HIS A 454 -5.43 -33.73 22.37
CA HIS A 454 -4.34 -33.02 21.71
C HIS A 454 -2.98 -33.65 22.07
N SER A 455 -2.09 -33.80 21.09
CA SER A 455 -0.80 -34.49 21.25
C SER A 455 0.08 -33.94 22.38
N LEU A 456 0.14 -32.61 22.55
CA LEU A 456 0.85 -31.98 23.67
C LEU A 456 0.33 -32.43 25.06
N VAL A 457 -0.98 -32.64 25.19
CA VAL A 457 -1.61 -33.08 26.46
C VAL A 457 -1.29 -34.55 26.69
N THR A 458 -1.53 -35.41 25.69
CA THR A 458 -1.32 -36.86 25.79
C THR A 458 0.15 -37.20 25.99
N ASN A 459 1.06 -36.57 25.25
CA ASN A 459 2.50 -36.79 25.37
C ASN A 459 3.03 -36.38 26.76
N ALA A 460 2.57 -35.24 27.29
CA ALA A 460 2.97 -34.81 28.62
C ALA A 460 2.48 -35.79 29.69
N GLN A 461 1.24 -36.27 29.60
CA GLN A 461 0.70 -37.30 30.51
C GLN A 461 1.50 -38.59 30.46
N ASP A 462 1.83 -39.08 29.26
CA ASP A 462 2.60 -40.31 29.08
C ASP A 462 4.02 -40.18 29.63
N ASN A 463 4.68 -39.04 29.40
CA ASN A 463 6.02 -38.78 29.94
C ASN A 463 6.00 -38.69 31.48
N ILE A 464 5.01 -38.00 32.06
CA ILE A 464 4.80 -37.96 33.53
C ILE A 464 4.65 -39.38 34.09
N ARG A 465 3.83 -40.23 33.44
CA ARG A 465 3.61 -41.62 33.89
C ARG A 465 4.91 -42.42 33.86
N LYS A 466 5.66 -42.35 32.76
CA LYS A 466 6.95 -43.05 32.60
C LYS A 466 7.98 -42.59 33.64
N LEU A 467 8.11 -41.29 33.86
CA LEU A 467 9.05 -40.73 34.82
C LEU A 467 8.69 -41.08 36.27
N LYS A 468 7.41 -41.06 36.63
CA LYS A 468 6.95 -41.51 37.96
C LYS A 468 7.28 -42.98 38.23
N ALA A 469 7.25 -43.83 37.21
CA ALA A 469 7.70 -45.22 37.33
C ALA A 469 9.22 -45.31 37.51
N LYS A 470 10.00 -44.58 36.72
CA LYS A 470 11.48 -44.53 36.81
C LYS A 470 12.01 -43.96 38.13
N ILE A 471 11.25 -43.10 38.82
CA ILE A 471 11.66 -42.50 40.10
C ILE A 471 11.33 -43.43 41.29
N LYS A 472 10.33 -44.32 41.13
CA LYS A 472 9.91 -45.26 42.18
C LYS A 472 10.76 -46.53 42.24
N HIS A 473 11.53 -46.80 41.19
CA HIS A 473 12.51 -47.89 41.08
C HIS A 473 13.90 -47.28 41.05
#